data_AF-A0A842UMR3-F1
#
_entry.id   AF-A0A842UMR3-F1
#
_cell.length_a   1.000
_cell.length_b   1.000
_cell.length_c   1.000
_cell.angle_alpha   90.00
_cell.angle_beta   90.00
_cell.angle_gamma   90.00
#
_symmetry.space_group_name_H-M   'P 1'
#
loop_
_entity.id
_entity.type
_entity.pdbx_description
1 polymer ?
#
loop_
_entity_poly.entity_id
_entity_poly.type
_entity_poly.pdbx_seq_one_letter_code
_entity_poly.pdbx_strand_id
1 'polypeptide(L)'
;MKKIWSLSIVVLMVFIVLASGCFGGTEEAGGEISGEATDVLEAEQTETKVSCNDDNICTKDTFNELTKQCEYETIKNCCGNGMCEPGERCNEETHQTNCIKDCSRTCSEYLVVHKSENDVNEEDIFTLDCVSDNCRKVNDYTFRITGNSKLQIFITNIGEQASTNVHSNFVCSAGSEQAIEDEESVKGVVFKDYFNDGEETISINAIQSIDNSATYYFDLNTTNIEETYTANCKVYIKSNELDFKQKLNLIFV
;
A
#
# COMPACT_ATOMS: atom_id res chain seq x y z
N MET A 1 14.46 3.45 -43.02
CA MET A 1 14.61 4.93 -43.15
C MET A 1 13.34 5.59 -42.65
N LYS A 2 13.46 6.65 -41.84
CA LYS A 2 12.40 7.43 -41.13
C LYS A 2 11.92 6.74 -39.83
N LYS A 3 11.92 7.35 -38.64
CA LYS A 3 12.14 8.74 -38.20
C LYS A 3 12.63 8.75 -36.74
N ILE A 4 13.71 9.48 -36.50
CA ILE A 4 14.23 9.92 -35.20
C ILE A 4 13.49 11.21 -34.85
N TRP A 5 12.49 11.18 -33.96
CA TRP A 5 11.68 12.37 -33.62
C TRP A 5 11.16 12.37 -32.16
N SER A 6 11.92 11.88 -31.18
CA SER A 6 11.54 12.03 -29.76
C SER A 6 12.57 12.69 -28.85
N LEU A 7 13.76 13.05 -29.34
CA LEU A 7 14.83 13.59 -28.48
C LEU A 7 14.72 15.10 -28.19
N SER A 8 13.85 15.85 -28.85
CA SER A 8 13.78 17.31 -28.73
C SER A 8 12.88 17.84 -27.61
N ILE A 9 12.09 16.99 -26.94
CA ILE A 9 11.19 17.44 -25.86
C ILE A 9 11.87 17.42 -24.48
N VAL A 10 12.87 16.56 -24.27
CA VAL A 10 13.58 16.44 -22.98
C VAL A 10 14.52 17.63 -22.72
N VAL A 11 15.08 18.25 -23.76
CA VAL A 11 15.99 19.40 -23.61
C VAL A 11 15.25 20.69 -23.22
N LEU A 12 13.94 20.79 -23.50
CA LEU A 12 13.16 22.00 -23.19
C LEU A 12 12.72 22.07 -21.71
N MET A 13 12.56 20.94 -21.02
CA MET A 13 12.14 20.94 -19.61
C MET A 13 13.28 21.23 -18.62
N VAL A 14 14.54 20.97 -18.99
CA VAL A 14 15.70 21.22 -18.10
C VAL A 14 15.99 22.72 -17.94
N PHE A 15 15.53 23.58 -18.85
CA PHE A 15 15.78 25.03 -18.77
C PHE A 15 14.81 25.80 -17.86
N ILE A 16 13.67 25.22 -17.47
CA ILE A 16 12.66 25.94 -16.67
C ILE A 16 12.96 25.88 -15.16
N VAL A 17 13.75 24.90 -14.70
CA VAL A 17 14.01 24.71 -13.25
C VAL A 17 15.17 25.55 -12.71
N LEU A 18 15.95 26.23 -13.57
CA LEU A 18 17.12 27.03 -13.15
C LEU A 18 16.85 28.53 -12.96
N ALA A 19 15.60 29.00 -13.11
CA ALA A 19 15.27 30.43 -13.11
C ALA A 19 14.56 30.97 -11.84
N SER A 20 14.20 30.14 -10.86
CA SER A 20 13.64 30.61 -9.58
C SER A 20 14.75 30.73 -8.54
N GLY A 21 15.62 31.73 -8.76
CA GLY A 21 16.69 32.13 -7.88
C GLY A 21 16.21 32.86 -6.62
N CYS A 22 17.07 32.78 -5.61
CA CYS A 22 17.10 33.53 -4.37
C CYS A 22 16.62 34.98 -4.49
N PHE A 23 15.73 35.39 -3.60
CA PHE A 23 15.52 36.80 -3.28
C PHE A 23 15.93 37.04 -1.82
N GLY A 24 17.16 37.51 -1.64
CA GLY A 24 17.65 38.06 -0.39
C GLY A 24 17.26 39.54 -0.31
N GLY A 25 16.60 39.92 0.78
CA GLY A 25 16.29 41.29 1.11
C GLY A 25 16.93 41.66 2.44
N THR A 26 18.05 42.37 2.38
CA THR A 26 18.61 43.17 3.48
C THR A 26 18.47 44.63 3.09
N GLU A 27 17.72 45.40 3.87
CA GLU A 27 17.77 46.87 3.84
C GLU A 27 18.26 47.39 5.18
N GLU A 28 19.34 48.15 5.10
CA GLU A 28 19.90 49.03 6.13
C GLU A 28 19.24 50.42 6.10
N ALA A 29 19.55 51.17 7.17
CA ALA A 29 19.42 52.62 7.36
C ALA A 29 18.05 53.11 7.85
N GLY A 30 17.94 53.97 8.86
CA GLY A 30 18.93 54.71 9.65
C GLY A 30 18.15 55.70 10.52
N GLY A 31 18.67 56.07 11.68
CA GLY A 31 18.00 56.99 12.60
C GLY A 31 18.90 57.39 13.75
N GLU A 32 19.47 58.58 13.64
CA GLU A 32 20.46 59.20 14.51
C GLU A 32 19.79 59.99 15.65
N ILE A 33 20.58 60.34 16.68
CA ILE A 33 20.47 61.50 17.60
C ILE A 33 20.12 61.23 19.09
N SER A 34 21.19 61.32 19.90
CA SER A 34 21.37 62.15 21.11
C SER A 34 20.48 61.96 22.35
N GLY A 35 21.10 61.60 23.47
CA GLY A 35 20.56 61.87 24.80
C GLY A 35 21.45 61.35 25.93
N GLU A 36 22.15 62.28 26.59
CA GLU A 36 22.61 62.29 27.98
C GLU A 36 23.20 61.01 28.63
N ALA A 37 24.50 61.12 28.88
CA ALA A 37 25.20 60.36 29.91
C ALA A 37 24.54 60.56 31.28
N THR A 38 23.97 59.50 31.83
CA THR A 38 23.80 59.34 33.28
C THR A 38 24.45 58.03 33.66
N ASP A 39 25.60 58.15 34.33
CA ASP A 39 26.41 57.08 34.88
C ASP A 39 25.68 56.47 36.09
N VAL A 40 25.00 55.34 35.85
CA VAL A 40 24.51 54.44 36.89
C VAL A 40 25.07 53.07 36.57
N LEU A 41 26.19 52.74 37.23
CA LEU A 41 26.72 51.39 37.35
C LEU A 41 25.75 50.55 38.19
N GLU A 42 24.62 50.17 37.61
CA GLU A 42 23.91 48.97 38.01
C GLU A 42 24.43 47.85 37.13
N ALA A 43 25.22 46.96 37.73
CA ALA A 43 25.55 45.69 37.12
C ALA A 43 24.24 44.92 36.95
N GLU A 44 23.60 45.07 35.78
CA GLU A 44 22.69 44.06 35.26
C GLU A 44 23.52 42.78 35.22
N GLN A 45 23.33 41.92 36.23
CA GLN A 45 23.51 40.50 36.06
C GLN A 45 22.61 40.10 34.91
N THR A 46 23.18 40.14 33.71
CA THR A 46 22.69 39.37 32.58
C THR A 46 22.81 37.93 33.05
N GLU A 47 21.75 37.41 33.67
CA GLU A 47 21.58 35.98 33.86
C GLU A 47 21.68 35.40 32.46
N THR A 48 22.87 34.91 32.14
CA THR A 48 23.12 34.22 30.90
C THR A 48 22.35 32.93 31.06
N LYS A 49 21.11 32.90 30.55
CA LYS A 49 20.26 31.72 30.60
C LYS A 49 21.03 30.60 29.93
N VAL A 50 21.56 29.67 30.72
CA VAL A 50 22.32 28.54 30.21
C VAL A 50 21.34 27.73 29.36
N SER A 51 21.57 27.71 28.04
CA SER A 51 20.79 26.90 27.11
C SER A 51 21.35 25.49 27.14
N CYS A 52 20.56 24.53 27.58
CA CYS A 52 20.90 23.12 27.52
C CYS A 52 20.51 22.43 26.20
N ASN A 53 19.86 23.15 25.28
CA ASN A 53 19.36 22.57 24.03
C ASN A 53 20.47 21.81 23.25
N ASP A 54 20.32 20.51 23.09
CA ASP A 54 21.21 19.67 22.28
C ASP A 54 20.72 19.44 20.84
N ASP A 55 19.64 20.13 20.45
CA ASP A 55 18.95 20.00 19.16
C ASP A 55 18.42 18.59 18.86
N ASN A 56 18.38 17.71 19.86
CA ASN A 56 17.79 16.38 19.73
C ASN A 56 16.32 16.40 20.14
N ILE A 57 15.44 16.25 19.15
CA ILE A 57 13.98 16.23 19.37
C ILE A 57 13.50 15.09 20.28
N CYS A 58 14.35 14.09 20.54
CA CYS A 58 14.06 12.93 21.36
C CYS A 58 14.63 13.00 22.77
N THR A 59 15.17 14.15 23.17
CA THR A 59 15.57 14.42 24.54
C THR A 59 14.74 15.53 25.13
N LYS A 60 14.53 15.43 26.44
CA LYS A 60 14.00 16.50 27.26
C LYS A 60 15.16 17.12 28.01
N ASP A 61 15.53 18.31 27.59
CA ASP A 61 16.73 18.98 28.07
C ASP A 61 16.41 19.80 29.31
N THR A 62 17.09 19.48 30.41
CA THR A 62 16.88 20.15 31.69
C THR A 62 18.22 20.59 32.27
N PHE A 63 18.31 21.84 32.73
CA PHE A 63 19.49 22.28 33.49
C PHE A 63 19.32 21.89 34.96
N ASN A 64 20.23 21.08 35.49
CA ASN A 64 20.23 20.71 36.90
C ASN A 64 20.98 21.77 37.71
N GLU A 65 20.25 22.55 38.49
CA GLU A 65 20.80 23.64 39.31
C GLU A 65 21.75 23.17 40.43
N LEU A 66 21.62 21.92 40.88
CA LEU A 66 22.44 21.36 41.96
C LEU A 66 23.81 20.91 41.44
N THR A 67 23.83 20.24 40.29
CA THR A 67 25.07 19.73 39.67
C THR A 67 25.70 20.74 38.71
N LYS A 68 24.95 21.80 38.35
CA LYS A 68 25.32 22.79 37.33
C LYS A 68 25.65 22.14 35.98
N GLN A 69 24.91 21.09 35.62
CA GLN A 69 25.07 20.31 34.39
C GLN A 69 23.75 20.23 33.63
N CYS A 70 23.85 20.09 32.30
CA CYS A 70 22.71 19.76 31.46
C CYS A 70 22.42 18.25 31.54
N GLU A 71 21.15 17.92 31.73
CA GLU A 71 20.64 16.55 31.74
C GLU A 71 19.71 16.36 30.54
N TYR A 72 19.86 15.22 29.88
CA TYR A 72 19.19 14.87 28.63
C TYR A 72 18.39 13.58 28.83
N GLU A 73 17.12 13.72 29.22
CA GLU A 73 16.25 12.56 29.44
C GLU A 73 15.66 12.10 28.10
N THR A 74 15.92 10.85 27.70
CA THR A 74 15.34 10.30 26.47
C THR A 74 13.82 10.19 26.57
N ILE A 75 13.13 10.73 25.56
CA ILE A 75 11.69 10.59 25.41
C ILE A 75 11.38 9.20 24.86
N LYS A 76 10.49 8.46 25.55
CA LYS A 76 10.08 7.12 25.14
C LYS A 76 9.24 7.14 23.86
N ASN A 77 9.46 6.13 23.02
CA ASN A 77 8.88 5.98 21.68
C ASN A 77 9.12 7.21 20.80
N CYS A 78 10.27 7.86 20.95
CA CYS A 78 10.67 8.94 20.07
C CYS A 78 11.56 8.43 18.94
N CYS A 79 11.01 8.48 17.73
CA CYS A 79 11.70 8.04 16.54
C CYS A 79 12.96 8.86 16.26
N GLY A 80 14.12 8.21 16.39
CA GLY A 80 15.43 8.80 16.17
C GLY A 80 16.31 8.91 17.39
N ASN A 81 15.91 8.31 18.52
CA ASN A 81 16.75 8.15 19.71
C ASN A 81 17.75 6.97 19.58
N GLY A 82 17.64 6.19 18.50
CA GLY A 82 18.54 5.08 18.19
C GLY A 82 18.20 3.77 18.91
N MET A 83 17.05 3.71 19.59
CA MET A 83 16.55 2.53 20.28
C MET A 83 15.16 2.17 19.74
N CYS A 84 15.01 0.95 19.21
CA CYS A 84 13.71 0.47 18.78
C CYS A 84 12.79 0.12 19.98
N GLU A 85 11.94 1.06 20.36
CA GLU A 85 10.99 0.90 21.45
C GLU A 85 9.68 0.23 21.00
N PRO A 86 8.91 -0.43 21.88
CA PRO A 86 7.70 -1.15 21.47
C PRO A 86 6.65 -0.32 20.71
N GLY A 87 6.48 0.96 21.04
CA GLY A 87 5.53 1.85 20.33
C GLY A 87 5.98 2.28 18.93
N GLU A 88 7.25 2.04 18.61
CA GLU A 88 7.86 2.39 17.32
C GLU A 88 7.88 1.23 16.31
N ARG A 89 7.46 0.04 16.75
CA ARG A 89 7.41 -1.16 15.95
C ARG A 89 6.19 -1.15 15.01
N CYS A 90 5.76 -2.34 14.61
CA CYS A 90 4.67 -2.51 13.68
C CYS A 90 3.37 -1.89 14.21
N ASN A 91 2.75 -1.08 13.36
CA ASN A 91 1.38 -0.63 13.53
C ASN A 91 0.46 -1.67 12.89
N GLU A 92 -0.32 -2.37 13.70
CA GLU A 92 -1.21 -3.45 13.24
C GLU A 92 -2.40 -2.94 12.41
N GLU A 93 -2.71 -1.64 12.42
CA GLU A 93 -3.78 -1.06 11.60
C GLU A 93 -3.28 -0.73 10.19
N THR A 94 -2.03 -0.27 10.08
CA THR A 94 -1.44 0.14 8.79
C THR A 94 -0.47 -0.88 8.21
N HIS A 95 -0.11 -1.90 8.99
CA HIS A 95 0.91 -2.91 8.70
C HIS A 95 2.28 -2.31 8.32
N GLN A 96 2.62 -1.16 8.92
CA GLN A 96 3.86 -0.42 8.68
C GLN A 96 4.60 -0.15 9.98
N THR A 97 5.93 -0.10 9.92
CA THR A 97 6.75 0.23 11.08
C THR A 97 6.63 1.72 11.41
N ASN A 98 6.25 2.07 12.65
CA ASN A 98 6.06 3.46 13.08
C ASN A 98 7.35 4.28 13.04
N CYS A 99 8.50 3.69 13.39
CA CYS A 99 9.82 4.32 13.26
C CYS A 99 10.81 3.45 12.50
N ILE A 100 10.89 3.64 11.18
CA ILE A 100 11.86 2.91 10.34
C ILE A 100 13.31 3.26 10.72
N LYS A 101 13.56 4.47 11.21
CA LYS A 101 14.90 4.95 11.58
C LYS A 101 15.54 4.08 12.67
N ASP A 102 14.74 3.67 13.66
CA ASP A 102 15.24 2.94 14.82
C ASP A 102 14.87 1.45 14.78
N CYS A 103 13.69 1.08 14.24
CA CYS A 103 13.16 -0.28 14.31
C CYS A 103 13.45 -1.18 13.10
N SER A 104 14.00 -0.66 11.99
CA SER A 104 14.03 -1.36 10.70
C SER A 104 12.63 -1.81 10.24
N ARG A 105 12.47 -2.17 8.97
CA ARG A 105 11.18 -2.65 8.47
C ARG A 105 10.99 -4.12 8.82
N THR A 106 10.04 -4.41 9.70
CA THR A 106 9.82 -5.78 10.19
C THR A 106 8.35 -6.20 10.21
N CYS A 107 7.40 -5.35 9.81
CA CYS A 107 6.00 -5.76 9.76
C CYS A 107 5.81 -6.96 8.83
N SER A 108 5.02 -7.94 9.28
CA SER A 108 4.67 -9.11 8.48
C SER A 108 3.95 -8.72 7.18
N GLU A 109 3.86 -9.68 6.26
CA GLU A 109 2.95 -9.56 5.12
C GLU A 109 1.52 -9.27 5.58
N TYR A 110 0.76 -8.53 4.79
CA TYR A 110 -0.67 -8.40 5.00
C TYR A 110 -1.34 -8.23 3.66
N LEU A 111 -2.13 -9.24 3.27
CA LEU A 111 -2.73 -9.30 1.95
C LEU A 111 -4.14 -8.72 1.97
N VAL A 112 -4.37 -7.77 1.09
CA VAL A 112 -5.66 -7.13 0.87
C VAL A 112 -6.15 -7.53 -0.51
N VAL A 113 -7.35 -8.10 -0.56
CA VAL A 113 -8.09 -8.29 -1.79
C VAL A 113 -8.76 -6.96 -2.12
N HIS A 114 -8.76 -6.53 -3.38
CA HIS A 114 -9.33 -5.24 -3.78
C HIS A 114 -10.71 -5.39 -4.39
N LYS A 115 -11.49 -4.31 -4.26
CA LYS A 115 -12.77 -4.17 -4.95
C LYS A 115 -12.52 -3.83 -6.42
N SER A 116 -13.45 -4.22 -7.28
CA SER A 116 -13.58 -3.65 -8.62
C SER A 116 -13.66 -2.12 -8.57
N GLU A 117 -12.94 -1.44 -9.45
CA GLU A 117 -13.10 0.00 -9.68
C GLU A 117 -14.51 0.36 -10.19
N ASN A 118 -15.24 -0.60 -10.77
CA ASN A 118 -16.55 -0.35 -11.39
C ASN A 118 -17.72 -0.41 -10.40
N ASP A 119 -17.44 -0.61 -9.11
CA ASP A 119 -18.47 -0.98 -8.15
C ASP A 119 -18.71 0.15 -7.14
N VAL A 120 -19.89 0.76 -7.22
CA VAL A 120 -20.22 2.07 -6.62
C VAL A 120 -20.78 1.95 -5.19
N ASN A 121 -21.04 0.73 -4.71
CA ASN A 121 -21.62 0.52 -3.37
C ASN A 121 -20.51 0.46 -2.29
N GLU A 122 -20.54 1.39 -1.33
CA GLU A 122 -19.53 1.47 -0.26
C GLU A 122 -19.60 0.32 0.77
N GLU A 123 -20.65 -0.52 0.74
CA GLU A 123 -20.86 -1.62 1.68
C GLU A 123 -20.33 -2.98 1.19
N ASP A 124 -19.72 -3.02 0.01
CA ASP A 124 -19.49 -4.27 -0.69
C ASP A 124 -18.28 -5.07 -0.24
N ILE A 125 -18.48 -6.38 -0.36
CA ILE A 125 -17.54 -7.46 -0.10
C ILE A 125 -16.67 -7.64 -1.37
N PHE A 126 -15.39 -7.94 -1.21
CA PHE A 126 -14.46 -8.15 -2.33
C PHE A 126 -14.97 -9.25 -3.28
N THR A 127 -15.29 -8.88 -4.53
CA THR A 127 -15.92 -9.79 -5.51
C THR A 127 -15.09 -9.90 -6.79
N LEU A 128 -15.23 -11.02 -7.49
CA LEU A 128 -14.62 -11.19 -8.80
C LEU A 128 -15.34 -10.34 -9.86
N ASP A 129 -14.59 -9.90 -10.88
CA ASP A 129 -15.09 -9.11 -12.00
C ASP A 129 -15.00 -9.82 -13.33
N CYS A 130 -15.94 -9.54 -14.23
CA CYS A 130 -15.86 -9.94 -15.63
C CYS A 130 -14.77 -9.15 -16.37
N VAL A 131 -13.85 -9.87 -17.02
CA VAL A 131 -12.80 -9.29 -17.88
C VAL A 131 -13.09 -9.51 -19.36
N SER A 132 -13.97 -10.45 -19.67
CA SER A 132 -14.33 -10.86 -21.03
C SER A 132 -15.73 -10.37 -21.43
N ASP A 133 -15.92 -10.07 -22.72
CA ASP A 133 -17.22 -9.65 -23.28
C ASP A 133 -18.34 -10.69 -23.11
N ASN A 134 -17.99 -11.97 -22.99
CA ASN A 134 -18.95 -13.07 -22.79
C ASN A 134 -19.39 -13.23 -21.33
N CYS A 135 -18.94 -12.36 -20.44
CA CYS A 135 -19.27 -12.35 -19.03
C CYS A 135 -19.99 -11.06 -18.67
N ARG A 136 -21.11 -11.17 -17.95
CA ARG A 136 -21.82 -10.03 -17.40
C ARG A 136 -22.16 -10.26 -15.94
N LYS A 137 -21.66 -9.40 -15.05
CA LYS A 137 -22.07 -9.34 -13.64
C LYS A 137 -23.56 -8.97 -13.58
N VAL A 138 -24.37 -9.82 -12.95
CA VAL A 138 -25.81 -9.59 -12.69
C VAL A 138 -26.00 -8.97 -11.32
N ASN A 139 -25.23 -9.45 -10.34
CA ASN A 139 -25.03 -8.90 -9.00
C ASN A 139 -23.67 -9.41 -8.47
N ASP A 140 -23.33 -9.08 -7.23
CA ASP A 140 -22.03 -9.37 -6.59
C ASP A 140 -21.57 -10.82 -6.70
N TYR A 141 -22.51 -11.76 -6.71
CA TYR A 141 -22.21 -13.18 -6.69
C TYR A 141 -22.75 -13.90 -7.92
N THR A 142 -23.42 -13.21 -8.83
CA THR A 142 -24.12 -13.86 -9.95
C THR A 142 -23.61 -13.30 -11.26
N PHE A 143 -23.15 -14.20 -12.13
CA PHE A 143 -22.54 -13.87 -13.40
C PHE A 143 -23.25 -14.62 -14.51
N ARG A 144 -23.53 -13.93 -15.61
CA ARG A 144 -24.09 -14.53 -16.81
C ARG A 144 -22.96 -14.76 -17.82
N ILE A 145 -22.83 -15.99 -18.29
CA ILE A 145 -21.75 -16.47 -19.14
C ILE A 145 -22.35 -16.97 -20.47
N THR A 146 -21.92 -16.42 -21.60
CA THR A 146 -22.43 -16.78 -22.95
C THR A 146 -21.38 -17.43 -23.85
N GLY A 147 -20.23 -17.79 -23.28
CA GLY A 147 -19.09 -18.35 -24.00
C GLY A 147 -17.83 -18.28 -23.13
N ASN A 148 -16.67 -18.53 -23.75
CA ASN A 148 -15.38 -18.45 -23.07
C ASN A 148 -15.25 -17.13 -22.34
N SER A 149 -15.04 -17.23 -21.03
CA SER A 149 -15.10 -16.09 -20.13
C SER A 149 -13.99 -16.14 -19.10
N LYS A 150 -13.68 -14.97 -18.56
CA LYS A 150 -12.66 -14.79 -17.54
C LYS A 150 -13.19 -13.87 -16.46
N LEU A 151 -13.05 -14.32 -15.22
CA LEU A 151 -13.27 -13.53 -14.02
C LEU A 151 -11.92 -13.17 -13.39
N GLN A 152 -11.79 -12.02 -12.73
CA GLN A 152 -10.56 -11.63 -12.04
C GLN A 152 -10.80 -11.00 -10.67
N ILE A 153 -9.78 -11.03 -9.82
CA ILE A 153 -9.69 -10.20 -8.61
C ILE A 153 -8.23 -9.77 -8.40
N PHE A 154 -8.03 -8.62 -7.76
CA PHE A 154 -6.71 -8.06 -7.52
C PHE A 154 -6.34 -8.19 -6.04
N ILE A 155 -5.10 -8.55 -5.75
CA ILE A 155 -4.58 -8.75 -4.40
C ILE A 155 -3.32 -7.92 -4.27
N THR A 156 -3.13 -7.25 -3.13
CA THR A 156 -1.90 -6.50 -2.83
C THR A 156 -1.42 -6.83 -1.45
N ASN A 157 -0.11 -6.90 -1.29
CA ASN A 157 0.51 -6.95 0.01
C ASN A 157 0.82 -5.52 0.48
N ILE A 158 0.14 -5.08 1.55
CA ILE A 158 0.41 -3.80 2.19
C ILE A 158 1.39 -3.91 3.37
N GLY A 159 1.85 -5.12 3.68
CA GLY A 159 2.88 -5.39 4.67
C GLY A 159 4.30 -5.14 4.16
N GLU A 160 5.27 -5.16 5.08
CA GLU A 160 6.69 -4.87 4.79
C GLU A 160 7.50 -6.12 4.43
N GLN A 161 6.96 -7.32 4.67
CA GLN A 161 7.54 -8.59 4.26
C GLN A 161 6.77 -9.21 3.09
N ALA A 162 7.44 -9.98 2.24
CA ALA A 162 6.82 -10.66 1.11
C ALA A 162 6.02 -11.89 1.55
N SER A 163 4.84 -12.11 0.96
CA SER A 163 4.11 -13.36 1.08
C SER A 163 4.68 -14.40 0.14
N THR A 164 4.95 -15.61 0.62
CA THR A 164 5.65 -16.65 -0.16
C THR A 164 4.78 -17.84 -0.56
N ASN A 165 3.55 -17.94 -0.05
CA ASN A 165 2.69 -19.11 -0.22
C ASN A 165 1.23 -18.69 -0.39
N VAL A 166 0.93 -17.89 -1.43
CA VAL A 166 -0.45 -17.58 -1.78
C VAL A 166 -0.93 -18.64 -2.76
N HIS A 167 -1.90 -19.44 -2.33
CA HIS A 167 -2.48 -20.53 -3.12
C HIS A 167 -3.94 -20.24 -3.42
N SER A 168 -4.40 -20.67 -4.59
CA SER A 168 -5.82 -20.66 -4.93
C SER A 168 -6.36 -22.06 -5.15
N ASN A 169 -7.68 -22.19 -5.07
CA ASN A 169 -8.41 -23.39 -5.43
C ASN A 169 -9.88 -23.00 -5.69
N PHE A 170 -10.61 -23.80 -6.47
CA PHE A 170 -12.04 -23.66 -6.65
C PHE A 170 -12.80 -24.99 -6.48
N VAL A 171 -14.10 -24.86 -6.23
CA VAL A 171 -15.04 -25.98 -6.27
C VAL A 171 -16.29 -25.53 -6.99
N CYS A 172 -16.58 -26.10 -8.15
CA CYS A 172 -17.75 -25.82 -8.96
C CYS A 172 -18.69 -27.02 -9.02
N SER A 173 -20.00 -26.75 -9.04
CA SER A 173 -21.02 -27.80 -9.07
C SER A 173 -22.24 -27.41 -9.90
N ALA A 174 -22.74 -28.33 -10.72
CA ALA A 174 -24.01 -28.18 -11.43
C ALA A 174 -24.83 -29.47 -11.29
N GLY A 175 -25.91 -29.41 -10.50
CA GLY A 175 -26.67 -30.61 -10.13
C GLY A 175 -25.80 -31.56 -9.28
N SER A 176 -25.60 -32.78 -9.78
CA SER A 176 -24.75 -33.81 -9.13
C SER A 176 -23.30 -33.84 -9.62
N GLU A 177 -22.96 -33.09 -10.66
CA GLU A 177 -21.60 -33.02 -11.24
C GLU A 177 -20.78 -31.94 -10.53
N GLN A 178 -19.48 -32.17 -10.37
CA GLN A 178 -18.54 -31.25 -9.72
C GLN A 178 -17.22 -31.19 -10.48
N ALA A 179 -16.57 -30.03 -10.41
CA ALA A 179 -15.18 -29.79 -10.76
C ALA A 179 -14.46 -29.21 -9.54
N ILE A 180 -13.37 -29.85 -9.14
CA ILE A 180 -12.55 -29.53 -7.96
C ILE A 180 -11.06 -29.39 -8.31
N GLU A 181 -10.67 -29.79 -9.51
CA GLU A 181 -9.32 -29.65 -10.05
C GLU A 181 -9.36 -28.88 -11.37
N ASP A 182 -8.23 -28.26 -11.69
CA ASP A 182 -8.01 -27.58 -12.96
C ASP A 182 -8.27 -28.52 -14.14
N GLU A 183 -8.83 -27.95 -15.21
CA GLU A 183 -9.19 -28.66 -16.44
C GLU A 183 -10.32 -29.71 -16.30
N GLU A 184 -10.92 -29.87 -15.10
CA GLU A 184 -12.15 -30.67 -14.95
C GLU A 184 -13.35 -29.96 -15.57
N SER A 185 -14.23 -30.77 -16.18
CA SER A 185 -15.42 -30.26 -16.88
C SER A 185 -16.72 -30.59 -16.16
N VAL A 186 -17.63 -29.61 -16.05
CA VAL A 186 -19.02 -29.82 -15.65
C VAL A 186 -19.93 -29.32 -16.75
N LYS A 187 -20.84 -30.17 -17.26
CA LYS A 187 -21.81 -29.79 -18.31
C LYS A 187 -21.20 -29.05 -19.52
N GLY A 188 -20.02 -29.46 -19.95
CA GLY A 188 -19.33 -28.88 -21.11
C GLY A 188 -18.54 -27.59 -20.81
N VAL A 189 -18.37 -27.22 -19.55
CA VAL A 189 -17.51 -26.10 -19.13
C VAL A 189 -16.32 -26.63 -18.37
N VAL A 190 -15.13 -26.27 -18.83
CA VAL A 190 -13.85 -26.53 -18.18
C VAL A 190 -13.47 -25.31 -17.34
N PHE A 191 -13.12 -25.55 -16.08
CA PHE A 191 -12.76 -24.53 -15.11
C PHE A 191 -11.25 -24.53 -14.89
N LYS A 192 -10.69 -23.34 -14.71
CA LYS A 192 -9.26 -23.16 -14.42
C LYS A 192 -9.03 -21.95 -13.54
N ASP A 193 -8.14 -22.03 -12.55
CA ASP A 193 -7.71 -20.87 -11.78
C ASP A 193 -6.20 -20.68 -11.77
N TYR A 194 -5.76 -19.42 -11.68
CA TYR A 194 -4.34 -19.08 -11.62
C TYR A 194 -4.14 -17.61 -11.23
N PHE A 195 -2.93 -17.30 -10.84
CA PHE A 195 -2.42 -15.96 -10.67
C PHE A 195 -1.58 -15.53 -11.87
N ASN A 196 -1.59 -14.23 -12.14
CA ASN A 196 -0.76 -13.55 -13.13
C ASN A 196 -0.71 -14.32 -14.46
N ASP A 197 0.48 -14.82 -14.83
CA ASP A 197 0.77 -15.50 -16.08
C ASP A 197 0.56 -17.03 -16.03
N GLY A 198 -0.39 -17.51 -15.21
CA GLY A 198 -0.78 -18.92 -15.17
C GLY A 198 -0.23 -19.73 -14.00
N GLU A 199 0.20 -19.07 -12.92
CA GLU A 199 0.77 -19.73 -11.75
C GLU A 199 -0.33 -20.12 -10.74
N GLU A 200 -0.39 -21.37 -10.27
CA GLU A 200 -1.35 -21.80 -9.22
C GLU A 200 -0.95 -21.32 -7.81
N THR A 201 0.32 -20.92 -7.65
CA THR A 201 0.91 -20.47 -6.39
C THR A 201 1.87 -19.35 -6.66
N ILE A 202 1.80 -18.28 -5.86
CA ILE A 202 2.70 -17.14 -6.03
C ILE A 202 3.30 -16.65 -4.72
N SER A 203 4.32 -15.82 -4.89
CA SER A 203 4.77 -14.88 -3.87
C SER A 203 4.31 -13.46 -4.23
N ILE A 204 3.84 -12.70 -3.23
CA ILE A 204 3.49 -11.28 -3.39
C ILE A 204 4.49 -10.44 -2.61
N ASN A 205 5.29 -9.63 -3.30
CA ASN A 205 6.36 -8.85 -2.69
C ASN A 205 5.84 -7.83 -1.67
N ALA A 206 6.72 -7.30 -0.83
CA ALA A 206 6.38 -6.29 0.18
C ALA A 206 5.92 -4.96 -0.44
N ILE A 207 5.22 -4.12 0.32
CA ILE A 207 4.66 -2.82 -0.13
C ILE A 207 5.68 -1.86 -0.75
N GLN A 208 6.96 -1.99 -0.40
CA GLN A 208 8.03 -1.16 -0.96
C GLN A 208 8.49 -1.62 -2.36
N SER A 209 8.01 -2.77 -2.83
CA SER A 209 8.29 -3.29 -4.17
C SER A 209 7.26 -2.79 -5.18
N ILE A 210 7.68 -2.64 -6.43
CA ILE A 210 6.82 -2.22 -7.54
C ILE A 210 5.81 -3.29 -7.97
N ASP A 211 6.04 -4.53 -7.59
CA ASP A 211 5.29 -5.74 -7.94
C ASP A 211 4.71 -6.42 -6.69
N ASN A 212 4.31 -5.60 -5.71
CA ASN A 212 3.71 -6.05 -4.44
C ASN A 212 2.23 -6.50 -4.59
N SER A 213 1.84 -6.89 -5.80
CA SER A 213 0.46 -7.21 -6.12
C SER A 213 0.37 -8.35 -7.12
N ALA A 214 -0.80 -8.95 -7.19
CA ALA A 214 -1.10 -10.01 -8.13
C ALA A 214 -2.56 -9.99 -8.55
N THR A 215 -2.81 -10.46 -9.76
CA THR A 215 -4.15 -10.66 -10.26
C THR A 215 -4.45 -12.15 -10.25
N TYR A 216 -5.51 -12.55 -9.58
CA TYR A 216 -6.07 -13.89 -9.69
C TYR A 216 -7.11 -13.91 -10.81
N TYR A 217 -7.10 -14.99 -11.58
CA TYR A 217 -8.00 -15.26 -12.68
C TYR A 217 -8.77 -16.56 -12.44
N PHE A 218 -10.04 -16.55 -12.85
CA PHE A 218 -10.87 -17.74 -12.92
C PHE A 218 -11.44 -17.86 -14.33
N ASP A 219 -10.86 -18.78 -15.09
CA ASP A 219 -11.13 -19.02 -16.50
C ASP A 219 -12.24 -20.07 -16.66
N LEU A 220 -13.14 -19.77 -17.60
CA LEU A 220 -14.31 -20.56 -17.93
C LEU A 220 -14.25 -20.87 -19.42
N ASN A 221 -13.81 -22.07 -19.78
CA ASN A 221 -13.75 -22.50 -21.17
C ASN A 221 -15.00 -23.34 -21.50
N THR A 222 -15.85 -22.78 -22.35
CA THR A 222 -17.13 -23.39 -22.72
C THR A 222 -16.98 -24.18 -24.02
N THR A 223 -17.19 -25.49 -23.96
CA THR A 223 -17.16 -26.38 -25.12
C THR A 223 -18.48 -27.15 -25.22
N ASN A 224 -19.31 -26.81 -26.20
CA ASN A 224 -20.57 -27.47 -26.51
C ASN A 224 -21.59 -27.48 -25.35
N ILE A 225 -21.95 -26.28 -24.85
CA ILE A 225 -23.08 -26.14 -23.93
C ILE A 225 -24.38 -26.35 -24.73
N GLU A 226 -25.14 -27.39 -24.39
CA GLU A 226 -26.38 -27.76 -25.10
C GLU A 226 -27.63 -27.06 -24.55
N GLU A 227 -27.60 -26.71 -23.26
CA GLU A 227 -28.72 -26.07 -22.56
C GLU A 227 -28.25 -25.05 -21.53
N THR A 228 -29.11 -24.08 -21.21
CA THR A 228 -28.88 -23.12 -20.14
C THR A 228 -28.87 -23.83 -18.78
N TYR A 229 -27.85 -23.61 -17.97
CA TYR A 229 -27.77 -24.16 -16.62
C TYR A 229 -27.05 -23.21 -15.65
N THR A 230 -27.11 -23.57 -14.37
CA THR A 230 -26.45 -22.81 -13.30
C THR A 230 -25.40 -23.67 -12.61
N ALA A 231 -24.17 -23.17 -12.53
CA ALA A 231 -23.14 -23.73 -11.67
C ALA A 231 -22.97 -22.88 -10.40
N ASN A 232 -22.83 -23.54 -9.26
CA ASN A 232 -22.47 -22.91 -8.00
C ASN A 232 -21.00 -23.19 -7.74
N CYS A 233 -20.19 -22.13 -7.77
CA CYS A 233 -18.75 -22.20 -7.56
C CYS A 233 -18.34 -21.57 -6.24
N LYS A 234 -17.24 -22.04 -5.68
CA LYS A 234 -16.56 -21.44 -4.53
C LYS A 234 -15.10 -21.27 -4.89
N VAL A 235 -14.58 -20.06 -4.77
CA VAL A 235 -13.17 -19.74 -4.95
C VAL A 235 -12.55 -19.54 -3.58
N TYR A 236 -11.36 -20.08 -3.39
CA TYR A 236 -10.57 -20.01 -2.18
C TYR A 236 -9.22 -19.43 -2.53
N ILE A 237 -8.79 -18.38 -1.83
CA ILE A 237 -7.42 -17.86 -1.91
C ILE A 237 -6.87 -17.81 -0.50
N LYS A 238 -5.75 -18.48 -0.26
CA LYS A 238 -5.20 -18.70 1.07
C LYS A 238 -3.71 -18.38 1.13
N SER A 239 -3.31 -17.75 2.23
CA SER A 239 -1.93 -17.64 2.68
C SER A 239 -1.89 -17.84 4.21
N ASN A 240 -0.77 -17.50 4.86
CA ASN A 240 -0.70 -17.48 6.32
C ASN A 240 -1.60 -16.40 6.94
N GLU A 241 -1.75 -15.27 6.24
CA GLU A 241 -2.47 -14.08 6.73
C GLU A 241 -3.80 -13.83 6.00
N LEU A 242 -4.07 -14.58 4.92
CA LEU A 242 -5.29 -14.43 4.12
C LEU A 242 -6.09 -15.74 4.07
N ASP A 243 -7.39 -15.66 4.34
CA ASP A 243 -8.35 -16.75 4.10
C ASP A 243 -9.58 -16.19 3.37
N PHE A 244 -9.41 -15.89 2.08
CA PHE A 244 -10.46 -15.36 1.22
C PHE A 244 -11.32 -16.49 0.66
N LYS A 245 -12.65 -16.33 0.77
CA LYS A 245 -13.62 -17.30 0.28
C LYS A 245 -14.78 -16.60 -0.41
N GLN A 246 -15.00 -16.90 -1.68
CA GLN A 246 -16.07 -16.29 -2.46
C GLN A 246 -16.99 -17.35 -3.05
N LYS A 247 -18.30 -17.18 -2.84
CA LYS A 247 -19.34 -17.96 -3.55
C LYS A 247 -19.73 -17.27 -4.84
N LEU A 248 -19.89 -18.04 -5.91
CA LEU A 248 -20.27 -17.58 -7.23
C LEU A 248 -21.44 -18.43 -7.75
N ASN A 249 -22.37 -17.78 -8.42
CA ASN A 249 -23.48 -18.35 -9.16
C ASN A 249 -23.26 -17.99 -10.63
N LEU A 250 -22.92 -18.99 -11.44
CA LEU A 250 -22.61 -18.83 -12.85
C LEU A 250 -23.78 -19.34 -13.68
N ILE A 251 -24.43 -18.45 -14.42
CA ILE A 251 -25.54 -18.77 -15.31
C ILE A 251 -24.98 -18.89 -16.73
N PHE A 252 -24.82 -20.11 -17.20
CA PHE A 252 -24.39 -20.40 -18.56
C PHE A 252 -25.60 -20.40 -19.48
N VAL A 253 -25.53 -19.62 -20.57
CA VAL A 253 -26.62 -19.43 -21.55
C VAL A 253 -26.20 -19.90 -22.92
#